data_AF-A0A9N7UZJ3-F1
#
_entry.id   AF-A0A9N7UZJ3-F1
#
_cell.length_a   1.000
_cell.length_b   1.000
_cell.length_c   1.000
_cell.angle_alpha   90.00
_cell.angle_beta   90.00
_cell.angle_gamma   90.00
#
_symmetry.space_group_name_H-M   'P 1'
#
loop_
_entity.id
_entity.type
_entity.pdbx_description
1 polymer ?
#
loop_
_entity_poly.entity_id
_entity_poly.type
_entity_poly.pdbx_seq_one_letter_code
_entity_poly.pdbx_strand_id
1 'polypeptide(L)'
;IHYKVVIEDKEYPEGKGNTIKQAQQNAAQQAWSALQEQSDWDSKVAVENKGRADSVSSTLTKSSSIAKNISGGGAFGRVYKVREILLNKKFAVKIVRVKKKISRKDLREVKALSVLLHTNIVRYYSCWTEDTGYMQSSSADSCSSQESSPQLLYIQMELCGSKTLGHWIKERNTRTLPDSSRRQESLTIAKQIVSGVEYIHFKKLIHRDLKPANILFGQDGAVKIGDFGLVTADDEDDENPRERTNETGTMLYMAPEQFENIYDRKVDIFAFGLIYFELLWKISTGHERAEVLRDARNQKFPREFPLTLPQEEQIMRSMLCKEPKQRPEASALNAELEKLAHTLNPEKTEN
;
A
#
# COMPACT_ATOMS: atom_id res chain seq x y z
N ILE A 1 -34.60 6.58 26.85
CA ILE A 1 -34.51 6.83 25.39
C ILE A 1 -34.72 5.50 24.69
N HIS A 2 -35.47 5.50 23.61
CA HIS A 2 -35.83 4.30 22.88
C HIS A 2 -35.43 4.44 21.40
N TYR A 3 -34.94 3.36 20.80
CA TYR A 3 -34.43 3.36 19.43
C TYR A 3 -34.87 2.08 18.73
N LYS A 4 -35.42 2.24 17.52
CA LYS A 4 -35.84 1.13 16.66
C LYS A 4 -34.88 0.96 15.49
N VAL A 5 -34.64 -0.29 15.12
CA VAL A 5 -33.80 -0.65 13.98
C VAL A 5 -34.71 -1.23 12.90
N VAL A 6 -34.59 -0.71 11.68
CA VAL A 6 -35.29 -1.22 10.50
C VAL A 6 -34.24 -1.76 9.54
N ILE A 7 -34.39 -3.02 9.12
CA ILE A 7 -33.50 -3.67 8.16
C ILE A 7 -34.41 -4.30 7.11
N GLU A 8 -34.20 -3.93 5.84
CA GLU A 8 -34.98 -4.45 4.70
C GLU A 8 -36.51 -4.36 4.92
N ASP A 9 -36.97 -3.19 5.34
CA ASP A 9 -38.39 -2.87 5.62
C ASP A 9 -39.05 -3.67 6.76
N LYS A 10 -38.28 -4.44 7.53
CA LYS A 10 -38.73 -5.14 8.73
C LYS A 10 -38.27 -4.39 9.98
N GLU A 11 -39.22 -4.03 10.85
CA GLU A 11 -38.92 -3.44 12.15
C GLU A 11 -38.48 -4.51 13.16
N TYR A 12 -37.39 -4.23 13.87
CA TYR A 12 -36.84 -5.09 14.90
C TYR A 12 -37.13 -4.54 16.31
N PRO A 13 -37.04 -5.40 17.35
CA PRO A 13 -37.37 -5.00 18.72
C PRO A 13 -36.61 -3.75 19.19
N GLU A 14 -37.30 -2.95 20.01
CA GLU A 14 -36.83 -1.64 20.43
C GLU A 14 -35.80 -1.71 21.56
N GLY A 15 -34.63 -1.11 21.33
CA GLY A 15 -33.60 -0.97 22.35
C GLY A 15 -33.84 0.24 23.24
N LYS A 16 -33.93 0.01 24.56
CA LYS A 16 -34.02 1.07 25.56
C LYS A 16 -32.67 1.35 26.19
N GLY A 17 -32.37 2.62 26.44
CA GLY A 17 -31.15 3.05 27.11
C GLY A 17 -31.28 4.43 27.77
N ASN A 18 -30.37 4.71 28.70
CA ASN A 18 -30.31 5.99 29.42
C ASN A 18 -29.66 7.09 28.56
N THR A 19 -28.93 6.71 27.51
CA THR A 19 -28.38 7.60 26.48
C THR A 19 -28.78 7.11 25.08
N ILE A 20 -28.73 7.99 24.08
CA ILE A 20 -29.01 7.63 22.67
C ILE A 20 -28.08 6.51 22.20
N LYS A 21 -26.79 6.61 22.52
CA LYS A 21 -25.77 5.61 22.16
C LYS A 21 -26.07 4.24 22.78
N GLN A 22 -26.54 4.20 24.03
CA GLN A 22 -26.89 2.96 24.70
C GLN A 22 -28.20 2.37 24.15
N ALA A 23 -29.19 3.20 23.83
CA ALA A 23 -30.43 2.75 23.20
C ALA A 23 -30.19 2.14 21.81
N GLN A 24 -29.33 2.76 21.00
CA GLN A 24 -28.90 2.25 19.69
C GLN A 24 -28.16 0.92 19.79
N GLN A 25 -27.24 0.80 20.74
CA GLN A 25 -26.45 -0.42 20.93
C GLN A 25 -27.33 -1.59 21.39
N ASN A 26 -28.27 -1.33 22.31
CA ASN A 26 -29.24 -2.34 22.76
C ASN A 26 -30.19 -2.76 21.63
N ALA A 27 -30.64 -1.81 20.79
CA ALA A 27 -31.52 -2.09 19.66
C ALA A 27 -30.82 -2.93 18.59
N ALA A 28 -29.56 -2.61 18.28
CA ALA A 28 -28.74 -3.39 17.35
C ALA A 28 -28.48 -4.81 17.84
N GLN A 29 -28.25 -4.99 19.14
CA GLN A 29 -28.03 -6.30 19.74
C GLN A 29 -29.30 -7.19 19.70
N GLN A 30 -30.47 -6.60 19.94
CA GLN A 30 -31.75 -7.31 19.81
C GLN A 30 -32.08 -7.67 18.36
N ALA A 31 -31.83 -6.76 17.40
CA ALA A 31 -32.00 -7.05 15.97
C ALA A 31 -31.07 -8.19 15.51
N TRP A 32 -29.83 -8.21 16.00
CA TRP A 32 -28.85 -9.25 15.71
C TRP A 32 -29.27 -10.63 16.23
N SER A 33 -29.75 -10.74 17.47
CA SER A 33 -30.27 -12.01 18.01
C SER A 33 -31.46 -12.53 17.21
N ALA A 34 -32.38 -11.66 16.81
CA ALA A 34 -33.55 -12.04 16.00
C ALA A 34 -33.20 -12.50 14.58
N LEU A 35 -32.05 -12.05 14.04
CA LEU A 35 -31.53 -12.49 12.74
C LEU A 35 -30.85 -13.86 12.82
N GLN A 36 -30.20 -14.16 13.95
CA GLN A 36 -29.55 -15.47 14.16
C GLN A 36 -30.55 -16.61 14.31
N GLU A 37 -31.73 -16.34 14.86
CA GLU A 37 -32.82 -17.33 14.94
C GLU A 37 -33.47 -17.63 13.57
N GLN A 38 -33.17 -16.85 12.52
CA GLN A 38 -33.79 -16.96 11.19
C GLN A 38 -32.93 -17.67 10.13
N SER A 39 -31.66 -18.00 10.37
CA SER A 39 -30.77 -18.48 9.30
C SER A 39 -30.62 -20.01 9.22
N ASP A 40 -31.47 -20.63 8.40
CA ASP A 40 -31.28 -21.95 7.77
C ASP A 40 -30.44 -21.81 6.48
N TRP A 41 -29.29 -21.13 6.56
CA TRP A 41 -28.48 -20.72 5.38
C TRP A 41 -27.17 -21.52 5.19
N ASP A 42 -26.97 -22.57 5.99
CA ASP A 42 -25.77 -23.44 5.93
C ASP A 42 -25.93 -24.60 4.92
N SER A 43 -26.17 -24.28 3.64
CA SER A 43 -26.15 -25.31 2.58
C SER A 43 -25.70 -24.77 1.23
N LYS A 44 -24.39 -24.47 1.12
CA LYS A 44 -23.50 -24.68 -0.04
C LYS A 44 -22.28 -23.77 0.11
N VAL A 45 -21.22 -24.29 0.73
CA VAL A 45 -19.82 -24.32 0.24
C VAL A 45 -19.04 -25.08 1.33
N ALA A 46 -19.16 -26.41 1.33
CA ALA A 46 -18.19 -27.29 1.96
C ALA A 46 -17.49 -28.06 0.84
N VAL A 47 -16.17 -27.86 0.72
CA VAL A 47 -15.12 -28.86 0.43
C VAL A 47 -13.82 -28.12 0.08
N GLU A 48 -12.81 -28.39 0.92
CA GLU A 48 -11.36 -28.30 0.71
C GLU A 48 -10.67 -26.93 0.48
N ASN A 49 -10.06 -26.37 1.54
CA ASN A 49 -8.68 -26.73 1.90
C ASN A 49 -8.32 -26.21 3.31
N LYS A 50 -7.88 -27.11 4.20
CA LYS A 50 -7.45 -26.80 5.59
C LYS A 50 -6.08 -26.12 5.56
N GLY A 51 -6.08 -24.79 5.53
CA GLY A 51 -4.96 -23.95 5.95
C GLY A 51 -5.34 -23.20 7.22
N ARG A 52 -4.60 -23.43 8.31
CA ARG A 52 -4.79 -22.87 9.65
C ARG A 52 -5.14 -21.37 9.60
N ALA A 53 -6.43 -21.05 9.76
CA ALA A 53 -6.89 -19.69 9.93
C ALA A 53 -6.62 -19.29 11.38
N ASP A 54 -5.59 -18.47 11.61
CA ASP A 54 -5.44 -17.75 12.87
C ASP A 54 -6.70 -16.87 13.05
N SER A 55 -7.58 -17.26 13.98
CA SER A 55 -8.83 -16.57 14.29
C SER A 55 -8.54 -15.19 14.87
N VAL A 56 -8.59 -14.12 14.09
CA VAL A 56 -8.49 -12.75 14.60
C VAL A 56 -9.81 -12.40 15.28
N SER A 57 -9.84 -12.34 16.62
CA SER A 57 -11.03 -11.93 17.40
C SER A 57 -10.73 -10.75 18.33
N SER A 58 -11.12 -9.53 17.92
CA SER A 58 -11.58 -8.40 18.74
C SER A 58 -11.80 -7.14 17.88
N THR A 59 -12.62 -6.19 18.39
CA THR A 59 -13.21 -4.92 17.86
C THR A 59 -13.68 -4.89 16.41
N LEU A 60 -12.84 -5.33 15.45
CA LEU A 60 -13.20 -5.56 14.06
C LEU A 60 -14.45 -6.43 13.93
N THR A 61 -14.74 -7.35 14.85
CA THR A 61 -15.92 -8.21 14.81
C THR A 61 -17.21 -7.58 15.37
N LYS A 62 -17.14 -6.46 16.10
CA LYS A 62 -18.33 -5.79 16.68
C LYS A 62 -19.01 -4.81 15.72
N SER A 63 -18.26 -4.25 14.77
CA SER A 63 -18.76 -3.24 13.81
C SER A 63 -18.31 -3.48 12.36
N SER A 64 -17.49 -4.51 12.11
CA SER A 64 -16.97 -4.86 10.79
C SER A 64 -16.99 -6.37 10.57
N SER A 65 -16.85 -6.82 9.33
CA SER A 65 -16.59 -8.22 9.00
C SER A 65 -15.26 -8.34 8.26
N ILE A 66 -14.42 -9.27 8.72
CA ILE A 66 -13.14 -9.59 8.07
C ILE A 66 -13.42 -10.63 6.99
N ALA A 67 -13.23 -10.27 5.72
CA ALA A 67 -13.68 -11.09 4.61
C ALA A 67 -12.56 -11.95 4.00
N LYS A 68 -11.30 -11.47 3.99
CA LYS A 68 -10.18 -12.17 3.35
C LYS A 68 -8.82 -11.53 3.66
N ASN A 69 -7.77 -12.34 3.85
CA ASN A 69 -6.40 -11.86 3.74
C ASN A 69 -6.10 -11.53 2.27
N ILE A 70 -5.60 -10.32 1.99
CA ILE A 70 -5.33 -9.83 0.62
C ILE A 70 -3.85 -9.66 0.31
N SER A 71 -2.94 -9.89 1.26
CA SER A 71 -1.50 -9.84 1.05
C SER A 71 -0.82 -11.10 1.60
N GLY A 72 -0.04 -11.80 0.76
CA GLY A 72 0.88 -12.83 1.25
C GLY A 72 1.83 -12.22 2.28
N GLY A 73 2.03 -12.87 3.43
CA GLY A 73 2.74 -12.30 4.57
C GLY A 73 4.15 -11.82 4.21
N GLY A 74 4.32 -10.50 4.09
CA GLY A 74 5.62 -9.86 4.00
C GLY A 74 6.15 -9.48 5.40
N ALA A 75 7.38 -8.98 5.46
CA ALA A 75 8.03 -8.54 6.69
C ALA A 75 7.27 -7.42 7.44
N PHE A 76 6.42 -6.66 6.73
CA PHE A 76 5.75 -5.45 7.24
C PHE A 76 4.32 -5.67 7.77
N GLY A 77 3.87 -6.92 7.92
CA GLY A 77 2.57 -7.25 8.49
C GLY A 77 1.58 -7.87 7.50
N ARG A 78 0.36 -8.16 7.99
CA ARG A 78 -0.71 -8.81 7.20
C ARG A 78 -1.80 -7.79 6.88
N VAL A 79 -2.21 -7.69 5.62
CA VAL A 79 -3.30 -6.80 5.18
C VAL A 79 -4.57 -7.59 4.93
N TYR A 80 -5.66 -7.14 5.52
CA TYR A 80 -6.97 -7.76 5.43
C TYR A 80 -7.96 -6.85 4.73
N LYS A 81 -8.82 -7.45 3.91
CA LYS A 81 -10.03 -6.77 3.42
C LYS A 81 -11.10 -6.84 4.49
N VAL A 82 -11.55 -5.66 4.90
CA VAL A 82 -12.56 -5.49 5.95
C VAL A 82 -13.75 -4.76 5.36
N ARG A 83 -14.97 -5.11 5.79
CA ARG A 83 -16.18 -4.39 5.46
C ARG A 83 -16.76 -3.78 6.74
N GLU A 84 -16.91 -2.47 6.76
CA GLU A 84 -17.67 -1.78 7.79
C GLU A 84 -19.17 -2.08 7.59
N ILE A 85 -19.84 -2.57 8.63
CA ILE A 85 -21.21 -3.08 8.54
C ILE A 85 -22.21 -1.95 8.28
N LEU A 86 -22.10 -0.84 9.02
CA LEU A 86 -23.08 0.26 8.97
C LEU A 86 -23.12 0.96 7.62
N LEU A 87 -21.96 1.24 7.03
CA LEU A 87 -21.85 1.95 5.75
C LEU A 87 -21.71 1.00 4.56
N ASN A 88 -21.66 -0.31 4.80
CA ASN A 88 -21.35 -1.34 3.81
C ASN A 88 -20.06 -1.06 3.01
N LYS A 89 -19.14 -0.26 3.58
CA LYS A 89 -17.94 0.25 2.92
C LYS A 89 -16.77 -0.69 3.16
N LYS A 90 -15.95 -0.89 2.12
CA LYS A 90 -14.80 -1.81 2.17
C LYS A 90 -13.50 -1.04 2.39
N PHE A 91 -12.63 -1.59 3.23
CA PHE A 91 -11.34 -1.04 3.61
C PHE A 91 -10.24 -2.11 3.55
N ALA A 92 -9.00 -1.65 3.52
CA ALA A 92 -7.83 -2.46 3.81
C ALA A 92 -7.38 -2.16 5.24
N VAL A 93 -7.07 -3.19 6.03
CA VAL A 93 -6.54 -3.05 7.38
C VAL A 93 -5.21 -3.78 7.47
N LYS A 94 -4.12 -3.05 7.65
CA LYS A 94 -2.77 -3.58 7.89
C LYS A 94 -2.61 -3.84 9.38
N ILE A 95 -2.23 -5.06 9.74
CA ILE A 95 -1.98 -5.48 11.12
C ILE A 95 -0.48 -5.66 11.30
N VAL A 96 0.09 -4.87 12.20
CA VAL A 96 1.51 -4.88 12.55
C VAL A 96 1.66 -5.40 13.99
N ARG A 97 2.52 -6.42 14.16
CA ARG A 97 2.79 -6.99 15.49
C ARG A 97 3.89 -6.20 16.18
N VAL A 98 3.59 -5.70 17.37
CA VAL A 98 4.51 -4.95 18.23
C VAL A 98 5.02 -5.89 19.33
N LYS A 99 6.35 -6.04 19.43
CA LYS A 99 6.97 -7.03 20.34
C LYS A 99 6.83 -6.69 21.83
N LYS A 100 6.73 -5.40 22.17
CA LYS A 100 6.58 -4.89 23.54
C LYS A 100 5.65 -3.66 23.53
N LYS A 101 6.17 -2.50 23.94
CA LYS A 101 5.50 -1.21 23.83
C LYS A 101 5.68 -0.64 22.42
N ILE A 102 4.65 0.03 21.91
CA ILE A 102 4.72 0.82 20.68
C ILE A 102 5.91 1.77 20.75
N SER A 103 6.86 1.56 19.84
CA SER A 103 8.01 2.42 19.68
C SER A 103 7.69 3.58 18.75
N ARG A 104 8.57 4.60 18.74
CA ARG A 104 8.49 5.66 17.73
C ARG A 104 8.58 5.09 16.31
N LYS A 105 9.35 4.00 16.10
CA LYS A 105 9.53 3.34 14.80
C LYS A 105 8.19 2.75 14.31
N ASP A 106 7.43 2.11 15.18
CA ASP A 106 6.13 1.50 14.83
C ASP A 106 5.06 2.54 14.42
N LEU A 107 5.15 3.77 14.94
CA LEU A 107 4.22 4.86 14.61
C LEU A 107 4.64 5.70 13.40
N ARG A 108 5.80 5.47 12.79
CA ARG A 108 6.28 6.29 11.66
C ARG A 108 5.35 6.22 10.46
N GLU A 109 4.97 5.00 10.07
CA GLU A 109 4.05 4.76 8.95
C GLU A 109 2.72 5.50 9.19
N VAL A 110 2.15 5.37 10.40
CA VAL A 110 0.89 6.04 10.77
C VAL A 110 1.04 7.57 10.74
N LYS A 111 2.11 8.12 11.30
CA LYS A 111 2.35 9.57 11.33
C LYS A 111 2.50 10.13 9.93
N ALA A 112 3.30 9.49 9.08
CA ALA A 112 3.46 9.90 7.69
C ALA A 112 2.13 9.82 6.93
N LEU A 113 1.44 8.69 7.01
CA LEU A 113 0.14 8.50 6.35
C LEU A 113 -0.91 9.52 6.83
N SER A 114 -0.90 9.91 8.10
CA SER A 114 -1.87 10.86 8.66
C SER A 114 -1.80 12.26 8.06
N VAL A 115 -0.65 12.67 7.52
CA VAL A 115 -0.45 13.99 6.90
C VAL A 115 -0.52 13.96 5.37
N LEU A 116 -0.60 12.77 4.78
CA LEU A 116 -0.62 12.57 3.34
C LEU A 116 -2.07 12.49 2.82
N LEU A 117 -2.47 13.51 2.06
CA LEU A 117 -3.75 13.53 1.36
C LEU A 117 -3.53 13.91 -0.10
N HIS A 118 -3.44 12.90 -0.96
CA HIS A 118 -3.18 13.08 -2.39
C HIS A 118 -3.90 11.99 -3.20
N THR A 119 -4.31 12.31 -4.43
CA THR A 119 -5.05 11.35 -5.27
C THR A 119 -4.21 10.10 -5.60
N ASN A 120 -2.89 10.26 -5.74
CA ASN A 120 -1.97 9.16 -6.05
C ASN A 120 -1.26 8.53 -4.85
N ILE A 121 -1.79 8.71 -3.65
CA ILE A 121 -1.30 8.07 -2.42
C ILE A 121 -2.46 7.31 -1.78
N VAL A 122 -2.18 6.13 -1.24
CA VAL A 122 -3.19 5.33 -0.53
C VAL A 122 -3.74 6.13 0.66
N ARG A 123 -5.04 6.41 0.64
CA ARG A 123 -5.71 7.19 1.67
C ARG A 123 -5.72 6.45 3.02
N TYR A 124 -5.24 7.13 4.05
CA TYR A 124 -5.38 6.75 5.45
C TYR A 124 -6.73 7.19 6.03
N TYR A 125 -7.30 6.36 6.91
CA TYR A 125 -8.54 6.67 7.62
C TYR A 125 -8.36 6.73 9.13
N SER A 126 -7.78 5.69 9.73
CA SER A 126 -7.64 5.61 11.19
C SER A 126 -6.61 4.54 11.59
N CYS A 127 -6.24 4.52 12.86
CA CYS A 127 -5.50 3.40 13.46
C CYS A 127 -5.96 3.16 14.91
N TRP A 128 -5.79 1.94 15.39
CA TRP A 128 -6.04 1.58 16.80
C TRP A 128 -5.13 0.43 17.23
N THR A 129 -5.12 0.15 18.52
CA THR A 129 -4.28 -0.88 19.13
C THR A 129 -5.12 -1.90 19.88
N GLU A 130 -4.76 -3.18 19.81
CA GLU A 130 -5.39 -4.23 20.63
C GLU A 130 -4.32 -5.12 21.27
N ASP A 131 -4.59 -5.59 22.48
CA ASP A 131 -3.71 -6.52 23.18
C ASP A 131 -4.04 -7.96 22.75
N THR A 132 -3.02 -8.79 22.48
CA THR A 132 -3.23 -10.20 22.10
C THR A 132 -3.67 -11.10 23.26
N GLY A 133 -3.93 -10.52 24.45
CA GLY A 133 -4.12 -11.25 25.72
C GLY A 133 -5.34 -12.16 25.78
N TYR A 134 -6.24 -12.11 24.81
CA TYR A 134 -7.48 -12.91 24.80
C TYR A 134 -7.42 -14.20 23.96
N MET A 135 -6.25 -14.59 23.41
CA MET A 135 -6.15 -15.78 22.54
C MET A 135 -5.48 -17.01 23.17
N GLN A 136 -5.19 -17.01 24.48
CA GLN A 136 -4.72 -18.19 25.21
C GLN A 136 -5.69 -18.57 26.33
N SER A 137 -6.73 -19.31 25.97
CA SER A 137 -7.34 -20.32 26.83
C SER A 137 -7.54 -21.54 25.94
N SER A 138 -6.71 -22.58 26.00
CA SER A 138 -6.77 -23.55 27.08
C SER A 138 -5.53 -24.46 27.10
N SER A 139 -4.58 -24.17 27.97
CA SER A 139 -3.82 -25.21 28.68
C SER A 139 -3.11 -24.55 29.85
N ALA A 140 -3.56 -24.91 31.04
CA ALA A 140 -2.90 -24.58 32.29
C ALA A 140 -1.48 -25.13 32.28
N ASP A 141 -0.50 -24.29 32.57
CA ASP A 141 0.53 -24.59 33.56
C ASP A 141 1.47 -23.39 33.82
N SER A 142 1.39 -22.92 35.07
CA SER A 142 2.47 -22.50 35.99
C SER A 142 3.76 -21.83 35.47
N CYS A 143 3.97 -20.61 35.99
CA CYS A 143 5.27 -19.94 36.26
C CYS A 143 6.24 -19.65 35.09
N SER A 144 6.28 -18.38 34.64
CA SER A 144 7.47 -17.50 34.76
C SER A 144 7.34 -16.23 33.89
N SER A 145 7.85 -15.11 34.44
CA SER A 145 8.06 -13.77 33.82
C SER A 145 6.83 -12.98 33.34
N GLN A 146 6.69 -11.75 33.85
CA GLN A 146 5.84 -10.70 33.28
C GLN A 146 6.35 -10.30 31.88
N GLU A 147 6.16 -11.16 30.87
CA GLU A 147 6.29 -10.72 29.49
C GLU A 147 4.98 -10.01 29.10
N SER A 148 5.07 -8.70 28.87
CA SER A 148 3.95 -7.92 28.33
C SER A 148 3.42 -8.61 27.07
N SER A 149 2.12 -8.93 27.03
CA SER A 149 1.48 -9.48 25.85
C SER A 149 1.77 -8.59 24.63
N PRO A 150 2.08 -9.17 23.45
CA PRO A 150 2.34 -8.38 22.27
C PRO A 150 1.11 -7.53 21.92
N GLN A 151 1.36 -6.32 21.45
CA GLN A 151 0.31 -5.41 21.00
C GLN A 151 0.17 -5.50 19.48
N LEU A 152 -1.04 -5.45 18.97
CA LEU A 152 -1.32 -5.35 17.54
C LEU A 152 -1.70 -3.92 17.20
N LEU A 153 -1.00 -3.32 16.24
CA LEU A 153 -1.35 -2.04 15.64
C LEU A 153 -2.13 -2.31 14.36
N TYR A 154 -3.33 -1.76 14.29
CA TYR A 154 -4.20 -1.81 13.12
C TYR A 154 -4.19 -0.47 12.42
N ILE A 155 -3.97 -0.48 11.12
CA ILE A 155 -3.94 0.71 10.26
C ILE A 155 -5.01 0.55 9.19
N GLN A 156 -6.06 1.37 9.24
CA GLN A 156 -7.17 1.36 8.28
C GLN A 156 -6.89 2.32 7.14
N MET A 157 -6.97 1.79 5.92
CA MET A 157 -6.61 2.44 4.67
C MET A 157 -7.70 2.19 3.61
N GLU A 158 -7.65 2.95 2.52
CA GLU A 158 -8.50 2.66 1.36
C GLU A 158 -8.21 1.27 0.78
N LEU A 159 -9.29 0.58 0.40
CA LEU A 159 -9.16 -0.68 -0.32
C LEU A 159 -8.86 -0.38 -1.79
N CYS A 160 -7.60 -0.59 -2.18
CA CYS A 160 -7.20 -0.61 -3.57
C CYS A 160 -7.71 -1.88 -4.29
N GLY A 161 -7.62 -1.88 -5.61
CA GLY A 161 -7.81 -3.04 -6.46
C GLY A 161 -6.86 -4.19 -6.11
N SER A 162 -7.11 -5.36 -6.69
CA SER A 162 -6.41 -6.61 -6.33
C SER A 162 -5.00 -6.74 -6.91
N LYS A 163 -4.58 -5.82 -7.80
CA LYS A 163 -3.30 -5.91 -8.53
C LYS A 163 -2.36 -4.79 -8.11
N THR A 164 -1.10 -5.14 -7.84
CA THR A 164 0.02 -4.20 -7.76
C THR A 164 0.50 -3.83 -9.17
N LEU A 165 1.29 -2.76 -9.28
CA LEU A 165 1.97 -2.40 -10.52
C LEU A 165 2.89 -3.53 -10.99
N GLY A 166 3.56 -4.23 -10.08
CA GLY A 166 4.40 -5.37 -10.42
C GLY A 166 3.62 -6.51 -11.08
N HIS A 167 2.44 -6.84 -10.56
CA HIS A 167 1.56 -7.83 -11.19
C HIS A 167 1.08 -7.33 -12.57
N TRP A 168 0.71 -6.05 -12.65
CA TRP A 168 0.27 -5.44 -13.90
C TRP A 168 1.36 -5.44 -14.99
N ILE A 169 2.61 -5.09 -14.65
CA ILE A 169 3.76 -5.14 -15.57
C ILE A 169 3.96 -6.56 -16.09
N LYS A 170 3.93 -7.56 -15.21
CA LYS A 170 4.10 -8.97 -15.57
C LYS A 170 3.01 -9.42 -16.55
N GLU A 171 1.75 -9.11 -16.27
CA GLU A 171 0.63 -9.42 -17.14
C GLU A 171 0.71 -8.66 -18.47
N ARG A 172 1.11 -7.38 -18.47
CA ARG A 172 1.27 -6.61 -19.70
C ARG A 172 2.39 -7.16 -20.57
N ASN A 173 3.46 -7.68 -19.99
CA ASN A 173 4.58 -8.26 -20.75
C ASN A 173 4.23 -9.59 -21.43
N THR A 174 3.13 -10.27 -21.07
CA THR A 174 2.63 -11.43 -21.84
C THR A 174 1.91 -11.02 -23.12
N ARG A 175 1.52 -9.74 -23.22
CA ARG A 175 0.82 -9.19 -24.39
C ARG A 175 1.85 -8.71 -25.44
N THR A 176 1.42 -8.71 -26.70
CA THR A 176 2.12 -8.04 -27.79
C THR A 176 1.39 -6.72 -28.03
N LEU A 177 1.96 -5.63 -27.54
CA LEU A 177 1.43 -4.29 -27.71
C LEU A 177 2.36 -3.53 -28.67
N PRO A 178 1.82 -2.66 -29.55
CA PRO A 178 2.64 -1.70 -30.27
C PRO A 178 3.43 -0.82 -29.30
N ASP A 179 4.66 -0.46 -29.69
CA ASP A 179 5.54 0.34 -28.83
C ASP A 179 4.93 1.71 -28.48
N SER A 180 4.16 2.30 -29.41
CA SER A 180 3.42 3.55 -29.17
C SER A 180 2.37 3.42 -28.06
N SER A 181 1.57 2.35 -28.07
CA SER A 181 0.59 2.07 -27.00
C SER A 181 1.28 1.85 -25.66
N ARG A 182 2.37 1.07 -25.63
CA ARG A 182 3.15 0.85 -24.42
C ARG A 182 3.70 2.16 -23.87
N ARG A 183 4.29 3.00 -24.73
CA ARG A 183 4.84 4.31 -24.37
C ARG A 183 3.77 5.20 -23.73
N GLN A 184 2.59 5.29 -24.34
CA GLN A 184 1.48 6.12 -23.86
C GLN A 184 0.89 5.64 -22.52
N GLU A 185 0.65 4.34 -22.37
CA GLU A 185 0.18 3.78 -21.09
C GLU A 185 1.22 3.99 -19.98
N SER A 186 2.50 3.76 -20.31
CA SER A 186 3.61 3.94 -19.37
C SER A 186 3.73 5.36 -18.88
N LEU A 187 3.61 6.34 -19.79
CA LEU A 187 3.61 7.76 -19.44
C LEU A 187 2.43 8.14 -18.55
N THR A 188 1.23 7.59 -18.82
CA THR A 188 0.03 7.86 -18.03
C THR A 188 0.18 7.37 -16.58
N ILE A 189 0.80 6.20 -16.38
CA ILE A 189 1.12 5.66 -15.06
C ILE A 189 2.25 6.46 -14.40
N ALA A 190 3.32 6.75 -15.15
CA ALA A 190 4.49 7.46 -14.65
C ALA A 190 4.15 8.86 -14.11
N LYS A 191 3.29 9.60 -14.82
CA LYS A 191 2.79 10.92 -14.37
C LYS A 191 2.08 10.86 -13.02
N GLN A 192 1.25 9.85 -12.81
CA GLN A 192 0.55 9.67 -11.53
C GLN A 192 1.51 9.27 -10.40
N ILE A 193 2.52 8.44 -10.69
CA ILE A 193 3.56 8.09 -9.71
C ILE A 193 4.34 9.33 -9.32
N VAL A 194 4.90 10.08 -10.28
CA VAL A 194 5.71 11.27 -9.97
C VAL A 194 4.91 12.35 -9.25
N SER A 195 3.63 12.52 -9.57
CA SER A 195 2.75 13.43 -8.84
C SER A 195 2.59 13.03 -7.37
N GLY A 196 2.46 11.73 -7.08
CA GLY A 196 2.47 11.22 -5.71
C GLY A 196 3.82 11.42 -5.00
N VAL A 197 4.93 11.16 -5.68
CA VAL A 197 6.30 11.36 -5.13
C VAL A 197 6.58 12.83 -4.85
N GLU A 198 6.21 13.73 -5.77
CA GLU A 198 6.31 15.17 -5.59
C GLU A 198 5.58 15.64 -4.33
N TYR A 199 4.37 15.13 -4.10
CA TYR A 199 3.61 15.46 -2.89
C TYR A 199 4.27 14.93 -1.61
N ILE A 200 4.83 13.72 -1.63
CA ILE A 200 5.58 13.14 -0.50
C ILE A 200 6.80 14.04 -0.17
N HIS A 201 7.56 14.44 -1.18
CA HIS A 201 8.72 15.32 -1.03
C HIS A 201 8.35 16.72 -0.58
N PHE A 202 7.22 17.26 -1.06
CA PHE A 202 6.66 18.53 -0.60
C PHE A 202 6.32 18.49 0.91
N LYS A 203 5.84 17.34 1.41
CA LYS A 203 5.61 17.10 2.84
C LYS A 203 6.89 16.81 3.63
N LYS A 204 8.07 16.96 3.03
CA LYS A 204 9.38 16.69 3.65
C LYS A 204 9.51 15.25 4.15
N LEU A 205 8.97 14.32 3.38
CA LEU A 205 9.05 12.89 3.63
C LEU A 205 9.84 12.21 2.50
N ILE A 206 10.47 11.08 2.83
CA ILE A 206 11.16 10.19 1.89
C ILE A 206 10.52 8.81 1.99
N HIS A 207 10.09 8.22 0.88
CA HIS A 207 9.41 6.93 0.84
C HIS A 207 10.36 5.74 1.08
N ARG A 208 11.54 5.75 0.46
CA ARG A 208 12.66 4.79 0.59
C ARG A 208 12.42 3.37 0.06
N ASP A 209 11.18 2.92 -0.06
CA ASP A 209 10.82 1.60 -0.60
C ASP A 209 9.94 1.69 -1.85
N LEU A 210 10.21 2.64 -2.76
CA LEU A 210 9.49 2.69 -4.03
C LEU A 210 9.87 1.50 -4.89
N LYS A 211 8.88 0.67 -5.20
CA LYS A 211 8.99 -0.49 -6.10
C LYS A 211 7.61 -0.85 -6.66
N PRO A 212 7.53 -1.59 -7.78
CA PRO A 212 6.24 -1.96 -8.36
C PRO A 212 5.32 -2.76 -7.44
N ALA A 213 5.86 -3.45 -6.42
CA ALA A 213 5.07 -4.15 -5.41
C ALA A 213 4.32 -3.20 -4.45
N ASN A 214 4.84 -1.98 -4.24
CA ASN A 214 4.30 -0.98 -3.32
C ASN A 214 3.42 0.06 -4.04
N ILE A 215 3.25 -0.07 -5.35
CA ILE A 215 2.34 0.76 -6.14
C ILE A 215 1.12 -0.08 -6.49
N LEU A 216 -0.06 0.43 -6.20
CA LEU A 216 -1.36 -0.22 -6.38
C LEU A 216 -2.20 0.56 -7.38
N PHE A 217 -3.31 -0.05 -7.81
CA PHE A 217 -4.36 0.65 -8.53
C PHE A 217 -5.59 0.78 -7.62
N GLY A 218 -6.19 1.97 -7.55
CA GLY A 218 -7.48 2.20 -6.93
C GLY A 218 -8.60 1.42 -7.63
N GLN A 219 -9.78 1.39 -7.01
CA GLN A 219 -10.96 0.75 -7.63
C GLN A 219 -11.43 1.50 -8.89
N ASP A 220 -11.07 2.77 -8.99
CA ASP A 220 -11.26 3.67 -10.13
C ASP A 220 -10.14 3.57 -11.19
N GLY A 221 -9.13 2.72 -10.97
CA GLY A 221 -7.98 2.58 -11.86
C GLY A 221 -6.86 3.62 -11.66
N ALA A 222 -7.02 4.57 -10.72
CA ALA A 222 -5.97 5.54 -10.41
C ALA A 222 -4.76 4.85 -9.78
N VAL A 223 -3.55 5.33 -10.05
CA VAL A 223 -2.33 4.80 -9.41
C VAL A 223 -2.26 5.28 -7.97
N LYS A 224 -1.92 4.40 -7.03
CA LYS A 224 -1.83 4.66 -5.59
C LYS A 224 -0.50 4.17 -5.02
N ILE A 225 0.34 5.09 -4.53
CA ILE A 225 1.56 4.75 -3.79
C ILE A 225 1.16 4.30 -2.38
N GLY A 226 1.63 3.12 -1.97
CA GLY A 226 1.38 2.53 -0.66
C GLY A 226 2.64 1.97 0.00
N ASP A 227 2.45 1.35 1.17
CA ASP A 227 3.49 0.79 2.04
C ASP A 227 4.56 1.79 2.48
N PHE A 228 4.21 2.55 3.52
CA PHE A 228 5.07 3.59 4.11
C PHE A 228 5.89 3.05 5.29
N GLY A 229 6.13 1.74 5.35
CA GLY A 229 6.83 1.09 6.47
C GLY A 229 8.26 1.59 6.70
N LEU A 230 8.92 2.13 5.66
CA LEU A 230 10.28 2.66 5.72
C LEU A 230 10.36 4.20 5.65
N VAL A 231 9.22 4.90 5.68
CA VAL A 231 9.16 6.36 5.51
C VAL A 231 9.92 7.11 6.61
N THR A 232 10.55 8.23 6.25
CA THR A 232 11.29 9.09 7.18
C THR A 232 11.16 10.57 6.79
N ALA A 233 11.46 11.47 7.72
CA ALA A 233 11.56 12.90 7.41
C ALA A 233 12.85 13.21 6.62
N ASP A 234 12.81 14.22 5.76
CA ASP A 234 13.90 14.68 4.90
C ASP A 234 15.04 15.35 5.69
N ASP A 235 14.74 15.86 6.89
CA ASP A 235 15.67 16.66 7.72
C ASP A 235 16.11 15.94 9.03
N GLU A 236 15.70 14.68 9.26
CA GLU A 236 16.18 13.91 10.43
C GLU A 236 17.54 13.28 10.09
N ASP A 237 18.60 13.67 10.82
CA ASP A 237 19.87 12.91 10.87
C ASP A 237 19.54 11.49 11.33
N ASP A 238 19.44 10.57 10.37
CA ASP A 238 19.01 9.20 10.61
C ASP A 238 20.13 8.48 11.38
N GLU A 239 20.05 8.48 12.71
CA GLU A 239 21.05 7.88 13.62
C GLU A 239 21.38 6.41 13.31
N ASN A 240 20.54 5.70 12.53
CA ASN A 240 20.88 4.35 12.08
C ASN A 240 20.12 3.93 10.80
N PRO A 241 20.62 4.29 9.60
CA PRO A 241 19.95 4.01 8.34
C PRO A 241 20.00 2.52 7.96
N ARG A 242 21.04 1.82 8.43
CA ARG A 242 21.39 0.43 8.06
C ARG A 242 20.51 -0.63 8.72
N GLU A 243 20.05 -0.41 9.95
CA GLU A 243 19.10 -1.31 10.64
C GLU A 243 17.74 -1.40 9.92
N ARG A 244 17.42 -0.42 9.06
CA ARG A 244 16.14 -0.34 8.35
C ARG A 244 16.14 -1.10 7.01
N THR A 245 17.30 -1.56 6.55
CA THR A 245 17.50 -2.16 5.22
C THR A 245 17.75 -3.67 5.27
N ASN A 246 18.02 -4.20 6.47
CA ASN A 246 18.29 -5.61 6.70
C ASN A 246 17.01 -6.36 7.05
N GLU A 247 16.18 -6.66 6.04
CA GLU A 247 15.42 -7.92 5.94
C GLU A 247 14.56 -7.93 4.66
N THR A 248 14.82 -8.93 3.81
CA THR A 248 13.96 -9.45 2.73
C THR A 248 13.71 -8.56 1.48
N GLY A 249 14.59 -8.72 0.50
CA GLY A 249 14.22 -8.84 -0.92
C GLY A 249 13.52 -7.64 -1.58
N THR A 250 14.30 -6.64 -2.03
CA THR A 250 14.37 -6.17 -3.43
C THR A 250 15.39 -5.01 -3.51
N MET A 251 16.68 -5.33 -3.51
CA MET A 251 17.75 -4.33 -3.73
C MET A 251 17.71 -3.71 -5.14
N LEU A 252 16.89 -4.24 -6.05
CA LEU A 252 16.88 -3.85 -7.46
C LEU A 252 16.52 -2.39 -7.69
N TYR A 253 15.64 -1.79 -6.88
CA TYR A 253 15.20 -0.40 -7.03
C TYR A 253 15.96 0.61 -6.17
N MET A 254 16.75 0.12 -5.22
CA MET A 254 17.40 0.94 -4.19
C MET A 254 18.52 1.79 -4.79
N ALA A 255 18.56 3.10 -4.51
CA ALA A 255 19.65 3.96 -4.94
C ALA A 255 20.99 3.51 -4.32
N PRO A 256 22.13 3.68 -5.01
CA PRO A 256 23.43 3.22 -4.52
C PRO A 256 23.82 3.81 -3.16
N GLU A 257 23.46 5.06 -2.90
CA GLU A 257 23.76 5.76 -1.64
C GLU A 257 22.87 5.31 -0.46
N GLN A 258 21.81 4.53 -0.67
CA GLN A 258 20.98 4.01 0.44
C GLN A 258 21.73 3.00 1.33
N PHE A 259 22.88 2.50 0.89
CA PHE A 259 23.79 1.68 1.70
C PHE A 259 24.77 2.51 2.55
N GLU A 260 24.82 3.81 2.29
CA GLU A 260 25.61 4.79 3.03
C GLU A 260 24.82 5.34 4.21
N ASN A 261 25.47 6.16 5.04
CA ASN A 261 24.84 6.70 6.25
C ASN A 261 24.04 7.99 5.98
N ILE A 262 24.24 8.64 4.83
CA ILE A 262 23.65 9.93 4.49
C ILE A 262 23.06 9.81 3.09
N TYR A 263 21.75 10.02 2.97
CA TYR A 263 21.04 10.13 1.71
C TYR A 263 19.78 10.98 1.91
N ASP A 264 19.24 11.49 0.82
CA ASP A 264 18.09 12.40 0.82
C ASP A 264 16.93 11.82 -0.01
N ARG A 265 15.91 12.64 -0.24
CA ARG A 265 14.76 12.30 -1.09
C ARG A 265 15.09 11.86 -2.52
N LYS A 266 16.31 12.07 -3.03
CA LYS A 266 16.72 11.67 -4.39
C LYS A 266 16.83 10.16 -4.56
N VAL A 267 16.80 9.39 -3.47
CA VAL A 267 16.70 7.93 -3.52
C VAL A 267 15.38 7.47 -4.17
N ASP A 268 14.28 8.20 -3.92
CA ASP A 268 12.97 7.91 -4.51
C ASP A 268 12.97 8.21 -6.01
N ILE A 269 13.73 9.23 -6.45
CA ILE A 269 13.88 9.59 -7.86
C ILE A 269 14.60 8.48 -8.64
N PHE A 270 15.64 7.91 -8.06
CA PHE A 270 16.35 6.78 -8.65
C PHE A 270 15.44 5.54 -8.78
N ALA A 271 14.72 5.22 -7.70
CA ALA A 271 13.76 4.11 -7.70
C ALA A 271 12.66 4.32 -8.76
N PHE A 272 12.12 5.53 -8.87
CA PHE A 272 11.15 5.90 -9.89
C PHE A 272 11.70 5.74 -11.31
N GLY A 273 12.96 6.12 -11.56
CA GLY A 273 13.60 5.93 -12.86
C GLY A 273 13.62 4.47 -13.30
N LEU A 274 13.93 3.54 -12.39
CA LEU A 274 13.91 2.10 -12.69
C LEU A 274 12.48 1.57 -12.92
N ILE A 275 11.50 2.06 -12.16
CA ILE A 275 10.09 1.72 -12.37
C ILE A 275 9.63 2.21 -13.75
N TYR A 276 9.97 3.45 -14.13
CA TYR A 276 9.56 4.00 -15.41
C TYR A 276 10.25 3.30 -16.59
N PHE A 277 11.53 2.96 -16.47
CA PHE A 277 12.21 2.11 -17.45
C PHE A 277 11.51 0.75 -17.63
N GLU A 278 11.11 0.09 -16.54
CA GLU A 278 10.38 -1.18 -16.60
C GLU A 278 8.97 -1.02 -17.20
N LEU A 279 8.37 0.16 -17.08
CA LEU A 279 7.13 0.46 -17.78
C LEU A 279 7.36 0.56 -19.30
N LEU A 280 8.43 1.25 -19.73
CA LEU A 280 8.73 1.48 -21.14
C LEU A 280 9.27 0.25 -21.87
N TRP A 281 10.09 -0.57 -21.21
CA TRP A 281 10.79 -1.68 -21.85
C TRP A 281 10.12 -3.03 -21.54
N LYS A 282 9.82 -3.81 -22.59
CA LYS A 282 9.30 -5.16 -22.41
C LYS A 282 10.45 -6.09 -22.01
N ILE A 283 10.36 -6.63 -20.80
CA ILE A 283 11.28 -7.64 -20.28
C ILE A 283 10.54 -8.98 -20.26
N SER A 284 11.08 -9.99 -20.95
CA SER A 284 10.37 -11.23 -21.24
C SER A 284 10.45 -12.24 -20.09
N THR A 285 11.60 -12.34 -19.40
CA THR A 285 11.81 -13.33 -18.34
C THR A 285 12.28 -12.72 -17.01
N GLY A 286 12.09 -13.46 -15.91
CA GLY A 286 12.50 -13.02 -14.57
C GLY A 286 14.02 -12.95 -14.37
N HIS A 287 14.80 -13.84 -15.00
CA HIS A 287 16.27 -13.82 -14.95
C HIS A 287 16.81 -12.62 -15.75
N GLU A 288 16.31 -12.42 -16.98
CA GLU A 288 16.61 -11.26 -17.81
C GLU A 288 16.30 -9.94 -17.08
N ARG A 289 15.21 -9.89 -16.32
CA ARG A 289 14.81 -8.71 -15.56
C ARG A 289 15.85 -8.23 -14.56
N ALA A 290 16.45 -9.15 -13.81
CA ALA A 290 17.46 -8.77 -12.83
C ALA A 290 18.69 -8.16 -13.52
N GLU A 291 19.11 -8.72 -14.66
CA GLU A 291 20.25 -8.24 -15.43
C GLU A 291 19.96 -6.90 -16.10
N VAL A 292 18.82 -6.78 -16.78
CA VAL A 292 18.40 -5.56 -17.46
C VAL A 292 18.24 -4.40 -16.49
N LEU A 293 17.67 -4.62 -15.31
CA LEU A 293 17.60 -3.58 -14.27
C LEU A 293 18.98 -3.26 -13.68
N ARG A 294 19.86 -4.26 -13.49
CA ARG A 294 21.25 -4.04 -13.04
C ARG A 294 22.05 -3.19 -14.02
N ASP A 295 21.84 -3.39 -15.31
CA ASP A 295 22.48 -2.60 -16.37
C ASP A 295 21.89 -1.19 -16.43
N ALA A 296 20.56 -1.05 -16.36
CA ALA A 296 19.89 0.24 -16.31
C ALA A 296 20.35 1.11 -15.13
N ARG A 297 20.58 0.52 -13.95
CA ARG A 297 21.18 1.21 -12.77
C ARG A 297 22.55 1.84 -13.08
N ASN A 298 23.28 1.29 -14.04
CA ASN A 298 24.56 1.81 -14.53
C ASN A 298 24.41 2.62 -15.81
N GLN A 299 23.19 3.05 -16.16
CA GLN A 299 22.82 3.76 -17.39
C GLN A 299 23.23 3.03 -18.67
N LYS A 300 23.24 1.69 -18.62
CA LYS A 300 23.40 0.81 -19.77
C LYS A 300 22.02 0.32 -20.18
N PHE A 301 21.49 0.88 -21.24
CA PHE A 301 20.19 0.51 -21.78
C PHE A 301 20.34 -0.47 -22.95
N PRO A 302 19.30 -1.27 -23.26
CA PRO A 302 19.24 -2.06 -24.49
C PRO A 302 19.52 -1.20 -25.72
N ARG A 303 20.19 -1.77 -26.73
CA ARG A 303 20.69 -1.02 -27.91
C ARG A 303 19.57 -0.28 -28.66
N GLU A 304 18.39 -0.87 -28.70
CA GLU A 304 17.22 -0.34 -29.40
C GLU A 304 16.47 0.72 -28.57
N PHE A 305 16.71 0.80 -27.25
CA PHE A 305 16.06 1.76 -26.36
C PHE A 305 16.32 3.23 -26.77
N PRO A 306 17.57 3.72 -26.93
CA PRO A 306 17.82 5.10 -27.35
C PRO A 306 17.35 5.39 -28.78
N LEU A 307 17.24 4.36 -29.64
CA LEU A 307 16.76 4.52 -31.02
C LEU A 307 15.25 4.73 -31.09
N THR A 308 14.52 4.13 -30.16
CA THR A 308 13.04 4.15 -30.13
C THR A 308 12.48 5.20 -29.16
N LEU A 309 13.21 5.51 -28.10
CA LEU A 309 12.79 6.36 -26.99
C LEU A 309 13.90 7.34 -26.55
N PRO A 310 14.42 8.21 -27.46
CA PRO A 310 15.56 9.08 -27.15
C PRO A 310 15.27 10.11 -26.06
N GLN A 311 14.04 10.65 -26.01
CA GLN A 311 13.63 11.61 -24.99
C GLN A 311 13.55 10.95 -23.61
N GLU A 312 12.92 9.78 -23.54
CA GLU A 312 12.83 9.00 -22.30
C GLU A 312 14.21 8.53 -21.84
N GLU A 313 15.12 8.18 -22.75
CA GLU A 313 16.50 7.85 -22.40
C GLU A 313 17.20 9.02 -21.68
N GLN A 314 17.06 10.25 -22.19
CA GLN A 314 17.61 11.43 -21.52
C GLN A 314 17.02 11.60 -20.11
N ILE A 315 15.70 11.45 -19.99
CA ILE A 315 14.99 11.50 -18.70
C ILE A 315 15.50 10.39 -17.76
N MET A 316 15.64 9.15 -18.26
CA MET A 316 16.18 8.01 -17.50
C MET A 316 17.59 8.28 -17.00
N ARG A 317 18.48 8.82 -17.84
CA ARG A 317 19.86 9.15 -17.45
C ARG A 317 19.91 10.21 -16.35
N SER A 318 19.00 11.18 -16.37
CA SER A 318 18.94 12.19 -15.31
C SER A 318 18.55 11.58 -13.95
N MET A 319 17.57 10.68 -13.92
CA MET A 319 17.10 10.03 -12.68
C MET A 319 18.05 8.96 -12.16
N LEU A 320 18.71 8.24 -13.06
CA LEU A 320 19.64 7.15 -12.73
C LEU A 320 21.09 7.64 -12.60
N CYS A 321 21.30 8.94 -12.36
CA CYS A 321 22.63 9.47 -12.09
C CYS A 321 23.19 8.89 -10.78
N LYS A 322 24.48 8.53 -10.78
CA LYS A 322 25.14 8.02 -9.57
C LYS A 322 25.20 9.08 -8.48
N GLU A 323 25.46 10.34 -8.86
CA GLU A 323 25.50 11.47 -7.94
C GLU A 323 24.06 11.94 -7.64
N PRO A 324 23.57 11.83 -6.39
CA PRO A 324 22.17 12.15 -6.05
C PRO A 324 21.82 13.62 -6.32
N LYS A 325 22.78 14.54 -6.12
CA LYS A 325 22.59 15.98 -6.34
C LYS A 325 22.31 16.34 -7.80
N GLN A 326 22.77 15.51 -8.74
CA GLN A 326 22.54 15.70 -10.18
C GLN A 326 21.19 15.16 -10.64
N ARG A 327 20.49 14.38 -9.81
CA ARG A 327 19.14 13.93 -10.12
C ARG A 327 18.17 15.11 -9.98
N PRO A 328 17.18 15.23 -10.88
CA PRO A 328 16.19 16.28 -10.80
C PRO A 328 15.30 16.13 -9.55
N GLU A 329 14.63 17.22 -9.18
CA GLU A 329 13.53 17.16 -8.21
C GLU A 329 12.28 16.55 -8.84
N ALA A 330 11.42 15.96 -8.01
CA ALA A 330 10.16 15.37 -8.47
C ALA A 330 9.28 16.37 -9.24
N SER A 331 9.26 17.64 -8.83
CA SER A 331 8.51 18.72 -9.50
C SER A 331 9.04 19.01 -10.91
N ALA A 332 10.36 19.03 -11.08
CA ALA A 332 10.99 19.22 -12.39
C ALA A 332 10.69 18.05 -13.32
N LEU A 333 10.73 16.82 -12.80
CA LEU A 333 10.36 15.62 -13.55
C LEU A 333 8.89 15.60 -13.94
N ASN A 334 7.99 16.02 -13.03
CA ASN A 334 6.57 16.10 -13.33
C ASN A 334 6.32 17.06 -14.50
N ALA A 335 6.93 18.25 -14.47
CA ALA A 335 6.87 19.21 -15.57
C ALA A 335 7.46 18.67 -16.89
N GLU A 336 8.55 17.88 -16.82
CA GLU A 336 9.17 17.27 -18.00
C GLU A 336 8.29 16.17 -18.61
N LEU A 337 7.69 15.30 -17.79
CA LEU A 337 6.75 14.28 -18.26
C LEU A 337 5.45 14.89 -18.80
N GLU A 338 5.01 16.03 -18.27
CA GLU A 338 3.91 16.79 -18.85
C GLU A 338 4.26 17.27 -20.27
N LYS A 339 5.42 17.90 -20.46
CA LYS A 339 5.88 18.33 -21.80
C LYS A 339 5.96 17.16 -22.79
N LEU A 340 6.47 16.01 -22.33
CA LEU A 340 6.51 14.79 -23.12
C LEU A 340 5.10 14.33 -23.53
N ALA A 341 4.13 14.39 -22.62
CA ALA A 341 2.73 14.02 -22.91
C ALA A 341 2.07 14.92 -23.96
N HIS A 342 2.33 16.22 -23.92
CA HIS A 342 1.85 17.18 -24.92
C HIS A 342 2.47 16.90 -26.30
N THR A 343 3.76 16.57 -26.33
CA THR A 343 4.46 16.24 -27.59
C THR A 343 3.89 14.97 -28.23
N LEU A 344 3.44 14.00 -27.43
CA LEU A 344 2.87 12.74 -27.92
C LEU A 344 1.39 12.84 -28.33
N ASN A 345 0.65 13.84 -27.84
CA ASN A 345 -0.77 14.05 -28.19
C ASN A 345 -1.05 15.54 -28.49
N PRO A 346 -0.55 16.08 -29.60
CA PRO A 346 -0.73 17.51 -29.94
C PRO A 346 -2.22 17.90 -30.15
N GLU A 347 -3.09 16.93 -30.46
CA GLU A 347 -4.50 17.15 -30.81
C GLU A 347 -5.46 17.38 -29.63
N LYS A 348 -4.98 17.36 -28.37
CA LYS A 348 -5.84 17.57 -27.18
C LYS A 348 -5.83 19.00 -26.61
N THR A 349 -5.15 19.92 -27.26
CA THR A 349 -4.92 21.29 -26.75
C THR A 349 -5.78 22.39 -27.42
N GLU A 350 -6.64 22.02 -28.36
CA GLU A 350 -7.64 22.92 -28.94
C GLU A 350 -9.04 22.35 -28.67
N ASN A 351 -9.63 22.72 -27.52
CA ASN A 351 -11.08 22.82 -27.29
C ASN A 351 -11.36 23.51 -25.95
#